data_AF-A0AAP9N0N5-F1
#
_entry.id   AF-A0AAP9N0N5-F1
#
_cell.length_a   1.000
_cell.length_b   1.000
_cell.length_c   1.000
_cell.angle_alpha   90.00
_cell.angle_beta   90.00
_cell.angle_gamma   90.00
#
_symmetry.space_group_name_H-M   'P 1'
#
loop_
_entity.id
_entity.type
_entity.pdbx_description
1 polymer ?
#
loop_
_entity_poly.entity_id
_entity_poly.type
_entity_poly.pdbx_seq_one_letter_code
_entity_poly.pdbx_strand_id
1 'polypeptide(L)' 'MSPHSIAASAINAAIETMLLPGSGPVEDAKAETLVVAYFSLQAIDSNEFKHYCERIRRIAERRREAA' A
#
# COMPACT_ATOMS: atom_id res chain seq x y z
N MET A 1 -5.92 7.37 -19.23
CA MET A 1 -5.77 6.92 -17.82
C MET A 1 -6.15 8.08 -16.92
N SER A 2 -6.98 7.84 -15.90
CA SER A 2 -7.34 8.86 -14.90
C SER A 2 -6.29 8.91 -13.77
N PRO A 3 -6.11 10.05 -13.07
CA PRO A 3 -5.21 10.13 -11.91
C PRO A 3 -5.48 9.05 -10.86
N HIS A 4 -6.76 8.76 -10.61
CA HIS A 4 -7.20 7.68 -9.76
C HIS A 4 -6.73 6.29 -10.24
N SER A 5 -6.89 5.97 -11.52
CA SER A 5 -6.44 4.68 -12.06
C SER A 5 -4.92 4.48 -11.95
N ILE A 6 -4.15 5.56 -12.04
CA ILE A 6 -2.69 5.55 -11.84
C ILE A 6 -2.37 5.31 -10.36
N ALA A 7 -3.03 6.04 -9.46
CA ALA A 7 -2.85 5.88 -8.01
C ALA A 7 -3.17 4.44 -7.56
N ALA A 8 -4.33 3.91 -7.96
CA ALA A 8 -4.73 2.55 -7.61
C ALA A 8 -3.75 1.50 -8.15
N SER A 9 -3.25 1.66 -9.38
CA SER A 9 -2.26 0.75 -9.96
C SER A 9 -0.92 0.81 -9.21
N ALA A 10 -0.42 2.02 -8.91
CA ALA A 10 0.84 2.22 -8.20
C ALA A 10 0.79 1.67 -6.77
N ILE A 11 -0.31 1.92 -6.05
CA ILE A 11 -0.51 1.39 -4.68
C ILE A 11 -0.58 -0.14 -4.71
N ASN A 12 -1.37 -0.73 -5.62
CA ASN A 12 -1.47 -2.18 -5.72
C ASN A 12 -0.10 -2.82 -6.03
N ALA A 13 0.67 -2.25 -6.96
CA ALA A 13 2.01 -2.73 -7.28
C ALA A 13 2.95 -2.67 -6.06
N ALA A 14 2.89 -1.60 -5.26
CA ALA A 14 3.68 -1.50 -4.03
C ALA A 14 3.26 -2.54 -2.98
N ILE A 15 1.96 -2.77 -2.81
CA ILE A 15 1.44 -3.80 -1.90
C ILE A 15 1.85 -5.21 -2.38
N GLU A 16 1.86 -5.46 -3.69
CA GLU A 16 2.33 -6.75 -4.25
C GLU A 16 3.81 -7.00 -3.95
N THR A 17 4.65 -5.96 -3.98
CA THR A 17 6.07 -6.12 -3.58
C THR A 17 6.23 -6.53 -2.12
N MET A 18 5.28 -6.19 -1.24
CA MET A 18 5.31 -6.63 0.15
C MET A 18 5.15 -8.15 0.30
N LEU A 19 4.59 -8.85 -0.70
CA LEU A 19 4.34 -10.29 -0.69
C LEU A 19 5.54 -11.11 -1.18
N LEU A 20 6.59 -10.46 -1.69
CA LEU A 20 7.76 -11.15 -2.22
C LEU A 20 8.63 -11.74 -1.10
N PRO A 21 9.28 -12.91 -1.32
CA PRO A 21 10.27 -13.44 -0.40
C PRO A 21 11.39 -12.41 -0.15
N GLY A 22 11.72 -12.17 1.12
CA GLY A 22 12.73 -11.18 1.51
C GLY A 22 12.22 -9.74 1.62
N SER A 23 10.93 -9.49 1.36
CA SER A 23 10.26 -8.23 1.68
C SER A 23 10.36 -7.89 3.17
N GLY A 24 10.57 -6.62 3.49
CA GLY A 24 10.78 -6.15 4.85
C GLY A 24 10.23 -4.75 5.10
N PRO A 25 10.79 -4.03 6.09
CA PRO A 25 10.32 -2.71 6.48
C PRO A 25 10.36 -1.66 5.34
N VAL A 26 11.20 -1.85 4.33
CA VAL A 26 11.34 -0.92 3.20
C VAL A 26 10.11 -0.98 2.30
N GLU A 27 9.63 -2.19 1.97
CA GLU A 27 8.45 -2.40 1.14
C GLU A 27 7.18 -1.89 1.84
N ASP A 28 7.09 -2.07 3.17
CA ASP A 28 6.00 -1.53 3.98
C ASP A 28 5.97 -0.01 3.92
N ALA A 29 7.11 0.64 4.22
CA ALA A 29 7.22 2.09 4.21
C ALA A 29 6.91 2.67 2.82
N LYS A 30 7.31 1.99 1.75
CA LYS A 30 6.98 2.38 0.37
C LYS A 30 5.48 2.34 0.12
N ALA A 31 4.80 1.26 0.50
CA ALA A 31 3.36 1.13 0.32
C ALA A 31 2.60 2.19 1.13
N GLU A 32 2.97 2.41 2.39
CA GLU A 32 2.37 3.44 3.25
C GLU A 32 2.56 4.84 2.67
N THR A 33 3.78 5.17 2.24
CA THR A 33 4.11 6.47 1.66
C THR A 33 3.27 6.75 0.42
N LEU A 34 3.10 5.77 -0.47
CA LEU A 34 2.29 5.93 -1.67
C LEU A 34 0.82 6.15 -1.36
N VAL A 35 0.26 5.41 -0.40
CA VAL A 35 -1.15 5.56 0.02
C VAL A 35 -1.39 6.97 0.58
N VAL A 36 -0.51 7.45 1.46
CA VAL A 36 -0.59 8.80 2.03
C VAL A 36 -0.41 9.87 0.95
N ALA A 37 0.55 9.70 0.05
CA ALA A 37 0.81 10.66 -1.02
C ALA A 37 -0.41 10.81 -1.95
N TYR A 38 -0.99 9.71 -2.42
CA TYR A 38 -2.13 9.76 -3.34
C TYR A 38 -3.42 10.23 -2.66
N PHE A 39 -3.60 9.95 -1.37
CA PHE A 39 -4.70 10.54 -0.62
C PHE A 39 -4.54 12.06 -0.45
N SER A 40 -3.33 12.52 -0.14
CA SER A 40 -3.02 13.96 -0.01
C SER A 40 -3.21 14.71 -1.33
N LEU A 41 -2.96 14.04 -2.46
CA LEU A 41 -3.21 14.56 -3.81
C LEU A 41 -4.67 14.40 -4.27
N GLN A 42 -5.57 13.93 -3.40
CA GLN A 42 -6.99 13.68 -3.71
C GLN A 42 -7.20 12.72 -4.90
N ALA A 43 -6.23 11.85 -5.17
CA ALA A 43 -6.32 10.85 -6.24
C ALA A 43 -7.10 9.60 -5.79
N ILE A 44 -7.19 9.37 -4.48
CA ILE A 44 -8.02 8.34 -3.85
C ILE A 44 -8.85 8.97 -2.72
N ASP A 45 -10.01 8.38 -2.42
CA ASP A 45 -10.88 8.87 -1.36
C ASP A 45 -10.58 8.26 0.03
N SER A 46 -11.33 8.68 1.05
CA SER A 46 -11.14 8.21 2.42
C SER A 46 -11.46 6.71 2.64
N ASN A 47 -12.39 6.15 1.86
CA ASN A 47 -12.71 4.72 1.93
C ASN A 47 -11.58 3.89 1.33
N GLU A 48 -11.04 4.34 0.20
CA GLU A 48 -9.89 3.72 -0.45
C GLU A 48 -8.63 3.81 0.41
N PHE A 49 -8.37 4.99 0.99
CA PHE A 49 -7.26 5.18 1.92
C PHE A 49 -7.34 4.17 3.07
N LYS A 50 -8.50 4.08 3.74
CA LYS A 50 -8.73 3.10 4.80
C LYS A 50 -8.52 1.67 4.30
N HIS A 51 -9.07 1.33 3.15
CA HIS A 51 -8.93 0.00 2.55
C HIS A 51 -7.47 -0.39 2.33
N TYR A 52 -6.65 0.51 1.77
CA TYR A 52 -5.24 0.25 1.52
C TYR A 52 -4.42 0.15 2.81
N CYS A 53 -4.66 1.03 3.79
CA CYS A 53 -4.01 0.94 5.10
C CYS A 53 -4.32 -0.39 5.80
N GLU A 54 -5.57 -0.86 5.75
CA GLU A 54 -5.94 -2.16 6.32
C GLU A 54 -5.25 -3.33 5.62
N ARG A 55 -5.09 -3.27 4.29
CA ARG A 55 -4.37 -4.31 3.53
C ARG A 55 -2.89 -4.37 3.92
N ILE A 56 -2.23 -3.22 3.98
CA ILE A 56 -0.81 -3.10 4.39
C ILE A 56 -0.64 -3.69 5.81
N ARG A 57 -1.49 -3.27 6.75
CA ARG A 57 -1.45 -3.78 8.14
C ARG A 57 -1.55 -5.31 8.21
N ARG A 58 -2.51 -5.91 7.52
CA ARG A 58 -2.69 -7.39 7.51
C ARG A 58 -1.48 -8.12 6.93
N ILE A 59 -0.80 -7.54 5.96
CA ILE A 59 0.42 -8.14 5.37
C ILE A 59 1.57 -8.05 6.36
N ALA A 60 1.80 -6.87 6.94
CA ALA A 60 2.85 -6.64 7.93
C ALA A 60 2.67 -7.53 9.18
N GLU A 61 1.44 -7.66 9.68
CA GLU A 61 1.10 -8.55 10.81
C GLU A 61 1.42 -10.01 10.50
N ARG A 62 0.94 -10.54 9.37
CA ARG A 62 1.25 -11.92 8.95
C ARG A 62 2.74 -12.17 8.79
N ARG A 63 3.49 -11.19 8.29
CA ARG A 63 4.94 -11.33 8.16
C ARG A 63 5.63 -11.37 9.52
N ARG A 64 5.17 -10.58 10.49
CA ARG A 64 5.68 -10.60 11.87
C ARG A 64 5.38 -11.92 12.59
N GLU A 65 4.23 -12.53 12.33
CA GLU A 65 3.88 -13.86 12.88
C GLU A 65 4.70 -15.00 12.29
N ALA A 66 5.26 -14.82 11.08
CA ALA A 66 6.04 -15.84 10.38
C ALA A 66 7.56 -15.74 10.58
N ALA A 67 8.04 -14.71 11.30
CA ALA A 67 9.46 -14.43 11.57
C ALA A 67 9.84 -14.78 13.02
#